data_AF-A9B3U9-F1
#
_entry.id   AF-A9B3U9-F1
#
_cell.length_a   1.000
_cell.length_b   1.000
_cell.length_c   1.000
_cell.angle_alpha   90.00
_cell.angle_beta   90.00
_cell.angle_gamma   90.00
#
_symmetry.space_group_name_H-M   'P 1'
#
loop_
_entity.id
_entity.type
_entity.pdbx_description
1 polymer ?
#
loop_
_entity_poly.entity_id
_entity_poly.type
_entity_poly.pdbx_seq_one_letter_code
_entity_poly.pdbx_strand_id
1 'polypeptide(L)'
;MRKVLKTIVISSLLIMLGACGMNSNPTPITNPTLPEYNQTKPDSFILKRSVPPSEFQAGVWLHLSSYRRGETSAVIEVRPQQFEVVGEKQTVSLNQPLMINGQKYTILAMMFPEDRGAWLEIDSQPQP
;
A
#
# COMPACT_ATOMS: atom_id res chain seq x y z
N MET A 1 22.78 -29.18 -33.43
CA MET A 1 24.22 -29.17 -33.10
C MET A 1 24.73 -27.72 -33.14
N ARG A 2 25.48 -27.35 -32.10
CA ARG A 2 26.38 -26.18 -31.84
C ARG A 2 26.37 -24.93 -32.76
N LYS A 3 26.14 -23.78 -32.08
CA LYS A 3 26.77 -22.43 -32.13
C LYS A 3 27.74 -22.14 -33.29
N VAL A 4 27.71 -20.92 -33.84
CA VAL A 4 28.82 -19.92 -33.81
C VAL A 4 28.28 -18.49 -34.05
N LEU A 5 28.68 -17.59 -33.16
CA LEU A 5 28.53 -16.13 -33.16
C LEU A 5 29.47 -15.49 -34.20
N LYS A 6 29.04 -14.44 -34.92
CA LYS A 6 29.98 -13.45 -35.50
C LYS A 6 29.32 -12.07 -35.65
N THR A 7 29.74 -11.17 -34.77
CA THR A 7 29.56 -9.72 -34.83
C THR A 7 30.22 -9.14 -36.08
N ILE A 8 29.52 -8.26 -36.80
CA ILE A 8 30.14 -7.30 -37.73
C ILE A 8 29.64 -5.91 -37.36
N VAL A 9 30.59 -5.08 -36.94
CA VAL A 9 30.45 -3.64 -36.72
C VAL A 9 30.57 -2.96 -38.08
N ILE A 10 29.62 -2.09 -38.44
CA ILE A 10 29.85 -1.10 -39.49
C ILE A 10 29.59 0.29 -38.89
N SER A 11 30.65 1.06 -38.98
CA SER A 11 30.86 2.42 -38.50
C SER A 11 29.95 3.42 -39.21
N SER A 12 29.25 4.20 -38.40
CA SER A 12 28.88 5.62 -38.54
C SER A 12 28.79 6.21 -39.95
N LEU A 13 27.56 6.46 -40.42
CA LEU A 13 27.27 7.59 -41.30
C LEU A 13 26.37 8.56 -40.55
N LEU A 14 26.98 9.68 -40.13
CA LEU A 14 26.32 10.80 -39.46
C LEU A 14 25.59 11.64 -40.53
N ILE A 15 24.26 11.64 -40.50
CA ILE A 15 23.47 12.65 -41.21
C ILE A 15 22.86 13.55 -40.13
N MET A 16 23.58 14.63 -39.82
CA MET A 16 23.08 15.77 -39.06
C MET A 16 22.16 16.59 -39.97
N LEU A 17 20.86 16.57 -39.69
CA LEU A 17 19.91 17.51 -40.26
C LEU A 17 18.93 17.94 -39.16
N GLY A 18 18.99 19.24 -38.83
CA GLY A 18 17.89 19.96 -38.23
C GLY A 18 17.84 19.98 -36.70
N ALA A 19 18.61 20.89 -36.12
CA ALA A 19 18.40 21.33 -34.75
C ALA A 19 17.03 22.02 -34.59
N CYS A 20 16.12 21.37 -33.87
CA CYS A 20 15.13 21.99 -33.00
C CYS A 20 15.14 21.18 -31.70
N GLY A 21 16.22 21.33 -30.91
CA GLY A 21 16.34 20.69 -29.61
C GLY A 21 15.38 21.34 -28.63
N MET A 22 14.15 20.84 -28.54
CA MET A 22 13.48 20.82 -27.25
C MET A 22 14.33 19.90 -26.37
N ASN A 23 15.06 20.51 -25.45
CA ASN A 23 15.69 19.85 -24.33
C ASN A 23 14.59 19.20 -23.47
N SER A 24 14.09 18.05 -23.91
CA SER A 24 13.39 17.13 -23.03
C SER A 24 14.42 16.56 -22.06
N ASN A 25 14.85 17.39 -21.10
CA ASN A 25 15.27 16.86 -19.82
C ASN A 25 14.12 15.96 -19.37
N PRO A 26 14.32 14.64 -19.21
CA PRO A 26 13.30 13.82 -18.58
C PRO A 26 13.10 14.42 -17.19
N THR A 27 11.96 15.06 -16.97
CA THR A 27 11.57 15.49 -15.62
C THR A 27 11.61 14.22 -14.79
N PRO A 28 12.48 14.09 -13.78
CA PRO A 28 12.46 12.93 -12.92
C PRO A 28 11.06 12.90 -12.32
N ILE A 29 10.30 11.84 -12.60
CA ILE A 29 9.07 11.57 -11.87
C ILE A 29 9.55 11.10 -10.49
N THR A 30 9.91 12.03 -9.62
CA THR A 30 10.00 11.75 -8.20
C THR A 30 8.58 11.54 -7.72
N ASN A 31 8.15 10.28 -7.63
CA ASN A 31 6.98 9.95 -6.84
C ASN A 31 7.20 10.58 -5.46
N PRO A 32 6.28 11.43 -4.98
CA PRO A 32 6.42 11.98 -3.64
C PRO A 32 6.55 10.81 -2.67
N THR A 33 7.62 10.81 -1.88
CA THR A 33 7.83 9.80 -0.84
C THR A 33 6.59 9.78 0.03
N LEU A 34 5.94 8.61 0.12
CA LEU A 34 4.81 8.44 1.02
C LEU A 34 5.30 8.77 2.44
N PRO A 35 4.56 9.59 3.20
CA PRO A 35 4.93 9.88 4.58
C PRO A 35 5.06 8.56 5.34
N GLU A 36 6.19 8.39 6.02
CA GLU A 36 6.39 7.25 6.91
C GLU A 36 5.47 7.43 8.12
N TYR A 37 4.67 6.40 8.38
CA TYR A 37 3.90 6.33 9.61
C TYR A 37 4.78 5.78 10.72
N ASN A 38 5.04 6.59 11.74
CA ASN A 38 5.71 6.16 12.95
C ASN A 38 4.72 5.32 13.77
N GLN A 39 4.95 4.01 13.74
CA GLN A 39 4.17 3.03 14.49
C GLN A 39 4.26 3.34 16.00
N THR A 40 3.11 3.34 16.69
CA THR A 40 3.05 3.71 18.12
C THR A 40 3.48 2.57 19.04
N LYS A 41 3.36 1.31 18.58
CA LYS A 41 3.74 0.10 19.33
C LYS A 41 4.48 -0.90 18.42
N PRO A 42 5.66 -1.43 18.78
CA PRO A 42 6.47 -2.28 17.88
C PRO A 42 5.74 -3.50 17.29
N ASP A 43 4.83 -4.09 18.07
CA ASP A 43 4.12 -5.31 17.68
C ASP A 43 2.74 -5.02 17.07
N SER A 44 2.35 -3.76 16.84
CA SER A 44 1.08 -3.45 16.19
C SER A 44 1.11 -3.72 14.69
N PHE A 45 -0.07 -3.72 14.07
CA PHE A 45 -0.25 -3.95 12.66
C PHE A 45 -0.69 -2.67 11.94
N ILE A 46 -0.01 -2.34 10.84
CA ILE A 46 -0.33 -1.18 10.01
C ILE A 46 -1.10 -1.60 8.77
N LEU A 47 -2.38 -1.22 8.73
CA LEU A 47 -3.22 -1.39 7.56
C LEU A 47 -3.17 -0.11 6.72
N LYS A 48 -2.61 -0.20 5.51
CA LYS A 48 -2.49 0.92 4.57
C LYS A 48 -3.65 0.94 3.58
N ARG A 49 -3.90 2.08 2.97
CA ARG A 49 -4.80 2.25 1.82
C ARG A 49 -4.16 1.75 0.54
N SER A 50 -4.99 1.26 -0.39
CA SER A 50 -4.59 0.93 -1.76
C SER A 50 -3.52 -0.17 -1.83
N VAL A 51 -3.34 -0.89 -0.72
CA VAL A 51 -2.62 -2.14 -0.68
C VAL A 51 -3.63 -3.28 -0.75
N PRO A 52 -3.27 -4.41 -1.36
CA PRO A 52 -4.04 -5.63 -1.23
C PRO A 52 -4.30 -6.00 0.24
N PRO A 53 -5.29 -6.85 0.50
CA PRO A 53 -5.48 -7.42 1.83
C PRO A 53 -4.17 -7.97 2.37
N SER A 54 -3.92 -7.72 3.64
CA SER A 54 -2.66 -8.02 4.32
C SER A 54 -2.92 -8.96 5.48
N GLU A 55 -2.07 -9.96 5.66
CA GLU A 55 -2.22 -10.97 6.71
C GLU A 55 -1.94 -10.34 8.07
N PHE A 56 -2.96 -10.31 8.93
CA PHE A 56 -2.87 -9.79 10.29
C PHE A 56 -2.45 -10.90 11.27
N GLN A 57 -3.06 -12.08 11.10
CA GLN A 57 -2.77 -13.30 11.83
C GLN A 57 -2.94 -14.47 10.85
N ALA A 58 -2.42 -15.64 11.19
CA ALA A 58 -2.55 -16.83 10.34
C ALA A 58 -4.02 -17.09 9.96
N GLY A 59 -4.33 -16.99 8.68
CA GLY A 59 -5.69 -17.19 8.15
C GLY A 59 -6.67 -16.02 8.37
N VAL A 60 -6.18 -14.85 8.83
CA VAL A 60 -6.96 -13.62 8.95
C VAL A 60 -6.29 -12.51 8.16
N TRP A 61 -6.98 -12.04 7.14
CA TRP A 61 -6.54 -11.00 6.23
C TRP A 61 -7.39 -9.75 6.40
N LEU A 62 -6.75 -8.59 6.52
CA LEU A 62 -7.43 -7.32 6.70
C LEU A 62 -7.27 -6.44 5.48
N HIS A 63 -8.33 -5.71 5.14
CA HIS A 63 -8.33 -4.77 4.03
C HIS A 63 -9.06 -3.48 4.38
N LEU A 64 -8.40 -2.33 4.17
CA LEU A 64 -9.02 -1.02 4.37
C LEU A 64 -9.94 -0.72 3.19
N SER A 65 -11.21 -1.13 3.33
CA SER A 65 -12.18 -1.11 2.24
C SER A 65 -12.73 0.29 1.94
N SER A 66 -12.91 1.12 2.97
CA SER A 66 -13.41 2.48 2.83
C SER A 66 -12.95 3.33 4.01
N TYR A 67 -12.78 4.61 3.75
CA TYR A 67 -12.55 5.64 4.76
C TYR A 67 -12.98 6.98 4.16
N ARG A 68 -13.20 7.98 5.02
CA ARG A 68 -13.45 9.35 4.58
C ARG A 68 -12.40 10.28 5.18
N ARG A 69 -11.97 11.24 4.38
CA ARG A 69 -10.99 12.25 4.79
C ARG A 69 -11.59 13.12 5.89
N GLY A 70 -10.80 13.40 6.92
CA GLY A 70 -11.25 14.18 8.08
C GLY A 70 -12.24 13.46 9.00
N GLU A 71 -12.63 12.21 8.70
CA GLU A 71 -13.45 11.41 9.60
C GLU A 71 -12.58 10.57 10.54
N THR A 72 -13.16 10.20 11.69
CA THR A 72 -12.52 9.35 12.71
C THR A 72 -12.96 7.89 12.60
N SER A 73 -13.55 7.50 11.47
CA SER A 73 -14.05 6.15 11.21
C SER A 73 -13.58 5.61 9.87
N ALA A 74 -13.42 4.29 9.81
CA ALA A 74 -13.12 3.55 8.58
C ALA A 74 -13.84 2.22 8.55
N VAL A 75 -13.92 1.61 7.37
CA VAL A 75 -14.47 0.28 7.18
C VAL A 75 -13.34 -0.69 6.86
N ILE A 76 -13.08 -1.61 7.78
CA ILE A 76 -12.17 -2.73 7.58
C ILE A 76 -12.96 -3.94 7.11
N GLU A 77 -12.45 -4.62 6.09
CA GLU A 77 -12.93 -5.92 5.66
C GLU A 77 -12.03 -7.01 6.25
N VAL A 78 -12.62 -7.92 7.01
CA VAL A 78 -11.96 -9.09 7.64
C VAL A 78 -12.21 -10.32 6.78
N ARG A 79 -11.15 -10.91 6.24
CA ARG A 79 -11.21 -11.94 5.21
C ARG A 79 -10.50 -13.22 5.69
N PRO A 80 -10.99 -14.41 5.30
CA PRO A 80 -10.31 -15.68 5.61
C PRO A 80 -9.11 -15.99 4.69
N GLN A 81 -8.97 -15.24 3.58
CA GLN A 81 -7.88 -15.39 2.62
C GLN A 81 -7.60 -14.07 1.90
N GLN A 82 -6.40 -13.95 1.32
CA GLN A 82 -5.94 -12.70 0.71
C GLN A 82 -6.80 -12.22 -0.46
N PHE A 83 -7.25 -13.13 -1.33
CA PHE A 83 -7.99 -12.80 -2.55
C PHE A 83 -9.26 -13.65 -2.66
N GLU A 84 -10.13 -13.34 -3.62
CA GLU A 84 -11.27 -14.18 -4.07
C GLU A 84 -12.45 -14.33 -3.11
N VAL A 85 -12.27 -14.22 -1.79
CA VAL A 85 -13.37 -14.27 -0.81
C VAL A 85 -13.66 -12.88 -0.28
N VAL A 86 -14.91 -12.44 -0.39
CA VAL A 86 -15.40 -11.21 0.26
C VAL A 86 -15.48 -11.46 1.76
N GLY A 87 -14.87 -10.56 2.52
CA GLY A 87 -14.86 -10.62 3.97
C GLY A 87 -16.05 -9.94 4.63
N GLU A 88 -16.10 -10.04 5.96
CA GLU A 88 -17.01 -9.27 6.79
C GLU A 88 -16.53 -7.81 6.88
N LYS A 89 -17.43 -6.85 6.63
CA LYS A 89 -17.11 -5.43 6.74
C LYS A 89 -17.54 -4.89 8.10
N GLN A 90 -16.61 -4.24 8.78
CA GLN A 90 -16.82 -3.65 10.09
C GLN A 90 -16.40 -2.18 10.08
N THR A 91 -17.29 -1.32 10.59
CA THR A 91 -16.96 0.07 10.85
C THR A 91 -16.18 0.16 12.16
N VAL A 92 -15.00 0.76 12.12
CA VAL A 92 -14.10 0.92 13.26
C VAL A 92 -13.76 2.39 13.48
N SER A 93 -13.38 2.72 14.72
CA SER A 93 -12.88 4.05 15.13
C SER A 93 -11.90 3.88 16.29
N LEU A 94 -11.26 4.96 16.75
CA LEU A 94 -10.39 4.91 17.94
C LEU A 94 -11.09 4.39 19.21
N ASN A 95 -12.42 4.54 19.29
CA ASN A 95 -13.22 4.11 20.43
C ASN A 95 -14.02 2.82 20.17
N GLN A 96 -13.93 2.27 18.95
CA GLN A 96 -14.69 1.08 18.56
C GLN A 96 -13.72 0.00 18.07
N PRO A 97 -13.61 -1.13 18.81
CA PRO A 97 -12.66 -2.17 18.47
C PRO A 97 -13.02 -2.88 17.17
N LEU A 98 -12.01 -3.47 16.53
CA LEU A 98 -12.18 -4.44 15.46
C LEU A 98 -12.49 -5.81 16.07
N MET A 99 -13.50 -6.52 15.56
CA MET A 99 -13.84 -7.86 16.00
C MET A 99 -13.23 -8.89 15.06
N ILE A 100 -12.44 -9.83 15.59
CA ILE A 100 -11.89 -10.95 14.82
C ILE A 100 -12.08 -12.21 15.64
N ASN A 101 -12.78 -13.21 15.10
CA ASN A 101 -13.02 -14.50 15.76
C ASN A 101 -13.57 -14.37 17.19
N GLY A 102 -14.44 -13.39 17.44
CA GLY A 102 -15.03 -13.11 18.75
C GLY A 102 -14.15 -12.33 19.73
N GLN A 103 -12.90 -12.03 19.36
CA GLN A 103 -11.98 -11.21 20.15
C GLN A 103 -12.01 -9.75 19.69
N LYS A 104 -11.82 -8.83 20.64
CA LYS A 104 -11.74 -7.39 20.39
C LYS A 104 -10.29 -6.97 20.18
N TYR A 105 -10.01 -6.20 19.15
CA TYR A 105 -8.69 -5.62 18.88
C TYR A 105 -8.79 -4.10 18.88
N THR A 106 -7.88 -3.44 19.60
CA THR A 106 -7.89 -1.98 19.74
C THR A 106 -7.38 -1.31 18.47
N ILE A 107 -8.06 -0.25 18.03
CA ILE A 107 -7.52 0.67 17.03
C ILE A 107 -6.68 1.70 17.76
N LEU A 108 -5.35 1.65 17.58
CA LEU A 108 -4.40 2.50 18.28
C LEU A 108 -4.31 3.89 17.65
N ALA A 109 -4.38 3.96 16.32
CA ALA A 109 -4.30 5.21 15.59
C ALA A 109 -4.99 5.12 14.23
N MET A 110 -5.48 6.25 13.75
CA MET A 110 -6.11 6.41 12.44
C MET A 110 -5.65 7.73 11.84
N MET A 111 -5.13 7.70 10.63
CA MET A 111 -4.77 8.93 9.90
C MET A 111 -5.21 8.84 8.45
N PHE A 112 -6.07 9.78 8.07
CA PHE A 112 -6.65 9.90 6.73
C PHE A 112 -6.36 11.29 6.14
N PRO A 113 -5.08 11.64 5.90
CA PRO A 113 -4.72 12.93 5.34
C PRO A 113 -5.34 13.17 3.95
N GLU A 114 -5.54 14.43 3.60
CA GLU A 114 -6.19 14.82 2.35
C GLU A 114 -5.32 14.58 1.12
N ASP A 115 -4.01 14.68 1.28
CA ASP A 115 -3.00 14.71 0.21
C ASP A 115 -2.18 13.41 0.12
N ARG A 116 -2.19 12.58 1.16
CA ARG A 116 -1.32 11.41 1.32
C ARG A 116 -2.15 10.19 1.76
N GLY A 117 -1.59 8.98 1.65
CA GLY A 117 -2.33 7.73 1.89
C GLY A 117 -3.11 7.67 3.21
N ALA A 118 -4.06 6.75 3.33
CA ALA A 118 -4.72 6.46 4.61
C ALA A 118 -4.03 5.26 5.27
N TRP A 119 -3.88 5.30 6.59
CA TRP A 119 -3.42 4.16 7.37
C TRP A 119 -4.10 4.11 8.72
N LEU A 120 -4.16 2.89 9.25
CA LEU A 120 -4.76 2.55 10.52
C LEU A 120 -3.86 1.56 11.25
N GLU A 121 -3.61 1.80 12.52
CA GLU A 121 -2.80 0.95 13.38
C GLU A 121 -3.69 0.15 14.34
N ILE A 122 -3.50 -1.16 14.36
CA ILE A 122 -4.28 -2.12 15.16
C ILE A 122 -3.34 -2.77 16.16
N ASP A 123 -3.74 -2.88 17.42
CA ASP A 123 -2.99 -3.71 18.36
C ASP A 123 -3.04 -5.17 17.90
N SER A 124 -1.90 -5.85 17.83
CA SER A 124 -1.87 -7.27 17.44
C SER A 124 -2.30 -8.20 18.57
N GLN A 125 -2.46 -7.68 19.79
CA GLN A 125 -2.99 -8.42 20.93
C GLN A 125 -4.48 -8.08 21.14
N PRO A 126 -5.32 -9.08 21.44
CA PRO A 126 -6.71 -8.82 21.77
C PRO A 126 -6.80 -8.06 23.11
N GLN A 127 -7.87 -7.29 23.28
CA GLN A 127 -8.22 -6.69 24.56
C GLN A 127 -8.50 -7.79 25.59
N PRO A 128 -8.09 -7.59 26.86
CA PRO A 128 -8.36 -8.52 27.95
C PRO A 128 -9.86 -8.69 28.26
#